data_AF-A0A7E6D1I6-F1
#
_entry.id   AF-A0A7E6D1I6-F1
#
_cell.length_a   1.000
_cell.length_b   1.000
_cell.length_c   1.000
_cell.angle_alpha   90.00
_cell.angle_beta   90.00
_cell.angle_gamma   90.00
#
_symmetry.space_group_name_H-M   'P 1'
#
loop_
_entity.id
_entity.type
_entity.pdbx_description
1 polymer ?
#
loop_
_entity_poly.entity_id
_entity_poly.type
_entity_poly.pdbx_seq_one_letter_code
_entity_poly.pdbx_strand_id
1 'polypeptide(L)'
;MAPFDVPLLGFPLVSPPYHPTPTLPTHTGEADSPPSTRIERGETCVRVTFCPTLQDQSTFSSSGIMADFVVQYDVVMEDIIGDVQIYDGYFIHYFAPRGLPPVEKNVVFVIDVSGSMFGTKMKQVMRNLGPSLPLLFES
;
A
#
# COMPACT_ATOMS: atom_id res chain seq x y z
N MET A 1 -32.54 7.29 -20.23
CA MET A 1 -31.64 8.29 -19.62
C MET A 1 -32.06 8.43 -18.18
N ALA A 2 -31.49 7.61 -17.29
CA ALA A 2 -31.78 7.64 -15.86
C ALA A 2 -30.72 8.49 -15.17
N PRO A 3 -31.08 9.30 -14.15
CA PRO A 3 -30.13 10.16 -13.46
C PRO A 3 -29.23 9.29 -12.58
N PHE A 4 -27.92 9.55 -12.62
CA PHE A 4 -26.97 8.94 -11.70
C PHE A 4 -27.05 9.70 -10.37
N ASP A 5 -27.63 9.06 -9.36
CA ASP A 5 -27.46 9.45 -7.96
C ASP A 5 -25.99 9.19 -7.58
N VAL A 6 -25.26 10.28 -7.35
CA VAL A 6 -23.92 10.25 -6.75
C VAL A 6 -24.09 10.29 -5.23
N PRO A 7 -23.74 9.24 -4.46
CA PRO A 7 -23.58 9.41 -3.03
C PRO A 7 -22.25 10.14 -2.81
N LEU A 8 -22.37 11.41 -2.47
CA LEU A 8 -21.31 12.21 -1.86
C LEU A 8 -20.81 11.51 -0.59
N LEU A 9 -19.65 10.85 -0.68
CA LEU A 9 -18.76 10.68 0.46
C LEU A 9 -17.39 11.22 0.03
N GLY A 10 -17.24 12.53 0.19
CA GLY A 10 -15.97 13.19 0.07
C GLY A 10 -15.04 12.70 1.17
N PHE A 11 -14.04 11.91 0.79
CA PHE A 11 -12.81 11.84 1.55
C PHE A 11 -11.89 12.94 1.00
N PRO A 12 -11.58 13.99 1.77
CA PRO A 12 -10.57 14.94 1.33
C PRO A 12 -9.25 14.19 1.14
N LEU A 13 -8.65 14.39 -0.03
CA LEU A 13 -7.32 13.87 -0.37
C LEU A 13 -6.30 14.69 0.43
N VAL A 14 -6.20 14.42 1.73
CA VAL A 14 -5.10 14.88 2.56
C VAL A 14 -3.96 13.89 2.31
N SER A 15 -2.96 14.32 1.56
CA SER A 15 -1.68 13.62 1.48
C SER A 15 -1.15 13.46 2.92
N PRO A 16 -1.01 12.25 3.47
CA PRO A 16 -0.49 12.11 4.81
C PRO A 16 0.95 12.65 4.86
N PRO A 17 1.35 13.38 5.91
CA PRO A 17 2.75 13.71 6.12
C PRO A 17 3.56 12.41 6.17
N TYR A 18 4.75 12.44 5.56
CA TYR A 18 5.64 11.29 5.43
C TYR A 18 6.09 10.79 6.82
N HIS A 19 5.26 9.94 7.43
CA HIS A 19 5.63 9.16 8.60
C HIS A 19 6.13 7.82 8.09
N PRO A 20 7.37 7.40 8.41
CA PRO A 20 7.84 6.06 8.05
C PRO A 20 6.99 5.04 8.79
N THR A 21 5.98 4.54 8.09
CA THR A 21 5.11 3.45 8.56
C THR A 21 5.93 2.16 8.42
N PRO A 22 5.90 1.24 9.41
CA PRO A 22 6.58 -0.04 9.28
C PRO A 22 6.14 -0.70 7.98
N THR A 23 7.11 -1.08 7.15
CA THR A 23 6.87 -1.77 5.88
C THR A 23 6.11 -3.07 6.16
N LEU A 24 4.78 -3.04 5.97
CA LEU A 24 4.01 -4.26 5.81
C LEU A 24 4.55 -4.91 4.53
N PRO A 25 5.01 -6.16 4.56
CA PRO A 25 5.55 -6.80 3.37
C PRO A 25 4.49 -6.75 2.27
N THR A 26 4.89 -6.24 1.10
CA THR A 26 4.12 -6.37 -0.14
C THR A 26 3.98 -7.87 -0.42
N HIS A 27 2.90 -8.46 0.08
CA HIS A 27 2.58 -9.85 -0.16
C HIS A 27 1.95 -9.94 -1.55
N THR A 28 2.81 -10.11 -2.55
CA THR A 28 2.37 -10.61 -3.85
C THR A 28 1.81 -12.01 -3.63
N GLY A 29 0.51 -12.17 -3.84
CA GLY A 29 -0.18 -13.45 -3.76
C GLY A 29 -1.37 -13.33 -2.83
N GLU A 30 -2.55 -13.18 -3.44
CA GLU A 30 -3.84 -13.70 -3.01
C GLU A 30 -3.83 -14.25 -1.57
N ALA A 31 -3.77 -13.34 -0.59
CA ALA A 31 -4.06 -13.72 0.78
C ALA A 31 -5.57 -13.92 0.80
N ASP A 32 -6.02 -15.13 1.18
CA ASP A 32 -7.43 -15.39 1.38
C ASP A 32 -7.99 -14.30 2.29
N SER A 33 -9.03 -13.61 1.82
CA SER A 33 -9.68 -12.56 2.59
C SER A 33 -10.13 -13.13 3.95
N PRO A 34 -10.02 -12.36 5.05
CA PRO A 34 -10.36 -12.84 6.38
C PRO A 34 -11.75 -13.50 6.42
N PRO A 35 -11.99 -14.50 7.29
CA PRO A 35 -13.30 -15.10 7.44
C PRO A 35 -14.36 -14.02 7.69
N SER A 36 -15.56 -14.22 7.16
CA SER A 36 -16.66 -13.25 7.25
C SER A 36 -16.41 -11.94 6.47
N THR A 37 -15.45 -11.96 5.54
CA THR A 37 -15.29 -10.95 4.49
C THR A 37 -16.01 -11.39 3.22
N ARG A 38 -16.87 -10.54 2.69
CA ARG A 38 -17.51 -10.67 1.37
C ARG A 38 -16.96 -9.57 0.47
N ILE A 39 -16.47 -9.96 -0.71
CA ILE A 39 -15.99 -9.03 -1.72
C ILE A 39 -16.91 -9.15 -2.94
N GLU A 40 -17.55 -8.04 -3.30
CA GLU A 40 -18.41 -7.92 -4.46
C GLU A 40 -17.74 -6.98 -5.47
N ARG A 41 -17.35 -7.52 -6.63
CA ARG A 41 -16.66 -6.78 -7.68
C ARG A 41 -17.65 -6.40 -8.78
N GLY A 42 -17.89 -5.10 -8.94
CA GLY A 42 -18.46 -4.50 -10.13
C GLY A 42 -17.36 -3.96 -11.05
N GLU A 43 -17.77 -3.36 -12.17
CA GLU A 43 -16.85 -2.85 -13.20
C GLU A 43 -16.00 -1.67 -12.69
N THR A 44 -16.63 -0.68 -12.06
CA THR A 44 -15.97 0.52 -11.52
C THR A 44 -16.06 0.63 -10.00
N CYS A 45 -16.71 -0.33 -9.35
CA CYS A 45 -16.98 -0.31 -7.92
C CYS A 45 -16.69 -1.67 -7.31
N VAL A 46 -15.90 -1.69 -6.25
CA VAL A 46 -15.70 -2.89 -5.43
C VAL A 46 -16.28 -2.62 -4.04
N ARG A 47 -17.18 -3.49 -3.59
CA ARG A 47 -17.74 -3.45 -2.24
C ARG A 47 -17.11 -4.55 -1.41
N VAL A 48 -16.43 -4.14 -0.33
CA VAL A 48 -15.89 -5.03 0.69
C VAL A 48 -16.79 -4.94 1.92
N THR A 49 -17.27 -6.07 2.40
CA THR A 49 -18.13 -6.16 3.58
C THR A 49 -17.52 -7.14 4.57
N PHE A 50 -17.18 -6.69 5.76
CA PHE A 50 -16.65 -7.51 6.83
C PHE A 50 -17.65 -7.54 8.00
N CYS A 51 -18.21 -8.72 8.27
CA CYS A 51 -19.25 -8.90 9.28
C CYS A 51 -18.98 -10.15 10.14
N PRO A 52 -17.94 -10.12 11.00
CA PRO A 52 -17.57 -11.28 11.81
C PRO A 52 -18.62 -11.54 12.91
N THR A 53 -19.05 -12.80 13.02
CA THR A 53 -19.92 -13.24 14.11
C THR A 53 -19.16 -13.26 15.45
N LEU A 54 -19.86 -13.35 16.58
CA LEU A 54 -19.20 -13.52 17.88
C LEU A 54 -18.35 -14.79 17.93
N GLN A 55 -18.77 -15.85 17.23
CA GLN A 55 -18.01 -17.07 17.11
C GLN A 55 -16.71 -16.82 16.33
N ASP A 56 -16.79 -16.13 15.19
CA ASP A 56 -15.59 -15.76 14.41
C ASP A 56 -14.65 -14.88 15.21
N GLN A 57 -15.17 -13.92 15.98
CA GLN A 57 -14.32 -13.06 16.81
C GLN A 57 -13.60 -13.87 17.90
N SER A 58 -14.29 -14.87 18.48
CA SER A 58 -13.73 -15.74 19.51
C SER A 58 -12.64 -16.68 19.00
N THR A 59 -12.60 -16.99 17.69
CA THR A 59 -11.51 -17.81 17.12
C THR A 59 -10.20 -17.03 17.01
N PHE A 60 -10.25 -15.70 16.91
CA PHE A 60 -9.04 -14.86 16.94
C PHE A 60 -8.56 -14.62 18.37
N SER A 61 -9.47 -14.28 19.29
CA SER A 61 -9.17 -14.08 20.71
C SER A 61 -10.45 -14.11 21.54
N SER A 62 -10.34 -14.52 22.81
CA SER A 62 -11.44 -14.46 23.77
C SER A 62 -11.99 -13.04 23.98
N SER A 63 -11.20 -12.00 23.69
CA SER A 63 -11.61 -10.59 23.76
C SER A 63 -12.14 -10.05 22.42
N GLY A 64 -12.25 -10.89 21.40
CA GLY A 64 -12.61 -10.49 20.04
C GLY A 64 -11.42 -9.98 19.21
N ILE A 65 -11.71 -9.28 18.10
CA ILE A 65 -10.71 -8.88 17.11
C ILE A 65 -10.15 -7.49 17.44
N MET A 66 -8.82 -7.40 17.56
CA MET A 66 -8.08 -6.13 17.67
C MET A 66 -7.00 -6.11 16.59
N ALA A 67 -7.30 -5.48 15.45
CA ALA A 67 -6.44 -5.46 14.27
C ALA A 67 -6.76 -4.26 13.35
N ASP A 68 -5.88 -3.99 12.40
CA ASP A 68 -6.12 -3.02 11.33
C ASP A 68 -6.93 -3.66 10.20
N PHE A 69 -7.99 -2.98 9.75
CA PHE A 69 -8.75 -3.37 8.57
C PHE A 69 -8.23 -2.61 7.34
N VAL A 70 -7.32 -3.24 6.58
CA VAL A 70 -6.65 -2.63 5.44
C VAL A 70 -7.21 -3.18 4.13
N VAL A 71 -7.74 -2.28 3.28
CA VAL A 71 -8.17 -2.61 1.92
C VAL A 71 -7.14 -2.04 0.93
N GLN A 72 -6.41 -2.93 0.25
CA GLN A 72 -5.49 -2.56 -0.81
C GLN A 72 -6.13 -2.88 -2.16
N TYR A 73 -6.12 -1.91 -3.07
CA TYR A 73 -6.60 -2.08 -4.43
C TYR A 73 -5.69 -1.33 -5.40
N ASP A 74 -5.67 -1.79 -6.64
CA ASP A 74 -5.06 -1.09 -7.76
C ASP A 74 -6.11 -0.95 -8.86
N VAL A 75 -6.01 0.10 -9.67
CA VAL A 75 -6.94 0.37 -10.76
C VAL A 75 -6.28 -0.06 -12.07
N VAL A 76 -7.01 -0.83 -12.88
CA VAL A 76 -6.52 -1.18 -14.21
C VAL A 76 -6.51 0.09 -15.07
N MET A 77 -5.32 0.53 -15.45
CA MET A 77 -5.13 1.63 -16.39
C MET A 77 -4.83 1.08 -17.79
N GLU A 78 -5.80 1.12 -18.71
CA GLU A 78 -5.58 0.60 -20.07
C GLU A 78 -4.45 1.34 -20.80
N ASP A 79 -4.35 2.65 -20.57
CA ASP A 79 -3.33 3.49 -21.19
C ASP A 79 -1.99 3.47 -20.44
N ILE A 80 -0.91 3.35 -21.23
CA ILE A 80 0.48 3.21 -20.77
C ILE A 80 1.01 4.53 -20.17
N ILE A 81 0.29 5.64 -20.34
CA ILE A 81 0.72 6.99 -19.95
C ILE A 81 -0.14 7.55 -18.81
N GLY A 82 -1.32 6.99 -18.56
CA GLY A 82 -2.27 7.49 -17.57
C GLY A 82 -3.68 7.68 -18.12
N ASP A 83 -4.57 8.28 -17.32
CA ASP A 83 -5.96 8.59 -17.69
C ASP A 83 -6.30 10.07 -17.36
N VAL A 84 -7.15 10.70 -18.18
CA VAL A 84 -7.61 12.09 -17.97
C VAL A 84 -9.13 12.11 -17.82
N GLN A 85 -9.58 12.52 -16.65
CA GLN A 85 -11.00 12.65 -16.33
C GLN A 85 -11.39 14.13 -16.29
N ILE A 86 -12.53 14.47 -16.89
CA ILE A 86 -13.07 15.83 -16.95
C ILE A 86 -14.43 15.83 -16.28
N TYR A 87 -14.62 16.70 -15.29
CA TYR A 87 -15.90 16.88 -14.60
C TYR A 87 -16.09 18.35 -14.22
N ASP A 88 -17.23 18.93 -14.62
CA ASP A 88 -17.65 20.30 -14.31
C ASP A 88 -16.57 21.38 -14.61
N GLY A 89 -15.88 21.24 -15.75
CA GLY A 89 -14.83 22.17 -16.16
C GLY A 89 -13.48 21.99 -15.44
N TYR A 90 -13.37 21.04 -14.52
CA TYR A 90 -12.12 20.61 -13.90
C TYR A 90 -11.60 19.33 -14.56
N PHE A 91 -10.28 19.14 -14.53
CA PHE A 91 -9.66 17.90 -15.00
C PHE A 91 -8.76 17.30 -13.93
N ILE A 92 -8.70 15.98 -13.89
CA ILE A 92 -7.74 15.20 -13.11
C ILE A 92 -6.92 14.36 -14.10
N HIS A 93 -5.60 14.42 -13.99
CA HIS A 93 -4.70 13.62 -14.80
C HIS A 93 -3.98 12.61 -13.90
N TYR A 94 -4.34 11.34 -14.06
CA TYR A 94 -3.71 10.22 -13.36
C TYR A 94 -2.51 9.74 -14.16
N PHE A 95 -1.30 10.07 -13.73
CA PHE A 95 -0.08 9.68 -14.42
C PHE A 95 0.61 8.51 -13.69
N ALA A 96 0.47 7.30 -14.24
CA ALA A 96 1.16 6.10 -13.72
C ALA A 96 1.64 5.21 -14.88
N PRO A 97 2.73 5.60 -15.57
CA PRO A 97 3.20 4.87 -16.73
C PRO A 97 3.63 3.45 -16.38
N ARG A 98 3.17 2.48 -17.17
CA ARG A 98 3.50 1.05 -16.98
C ARG A 98 4.46 0.57 -18.07
N GLY A 99 5.28 -0.43 -17.78
CA GLY A 99 6.14 -1.07 -18.79
C GLY A 99 7.31 -0.23 -19.30
N LEU A 100 7.65 0.90 -18.66
CA LEU A 100 8.91 1.58 -18.93
C LEU A 100 10.07 0.70 -18.47
N PRO A 101 11.15 0.55 -19.28
CA PRO A 101 12.33 -0.18 -18.84
C PRO A 101 12.89 0.49 -17.58
N PRO A 102 13.39 -0.29 -16.60
CA PRO A 102 14.10 0.28 -15.47
C PRO A 102 15.20 1.21 -15.97
N VAL A 103 15.12 2.48 -15.61
CA VAL A 103 16.18 3.43 -15.92
C VAL A 103 17.32 3.13 -14.96
N GLU A 104 18.52 2.94 -15.51
CA GLU A 104 19.72 2.79 -14.71
C GLU A 104 19.91 4.04 -13.85
N LYS A 105 20.01 3.84 -12.53
CA LYS A 105 20.20 4.91 -11.55
C LYS A 105 21.37 4.53 -10.67
N ASN A 106 22.28 5.48 -10.47
CA ASN A 106 23.34 5.36 -9.49
C ASN A 106 22.77 5.69 -8.11
N VAL A 107 22.77 4.71 -7.21
CA VAL A 107 22.30 4.87 -5.83
C VAL A 107 23.52 4.82 -4.91
N VAL A 108 23.69 5.87 -4.10
CA VAL A 108 24.77 5.97 -3.10
C VAL A 108 24.16 5.93 -1.71
N PHE A 109 24.62 5.02 -0.87
CA PHE A 109 24.24 4.94 0.54
C PHE A 109 25.28 5.63 1.41
N VAL A 110 24.87 6.63 2.19
CA VAL A 110 25.71 7.24 3.23
C VAL A 110 25.15 6.82 4.58
N ILE A 111 25.91 5.99 5.31
CA ILE A 111 25.47 5.37 6.55
C ILE A 111 26.24 6.01 7.71
N ASP A 112 25.50 6.52 8.70
CA ASP A 112 26.10 6.98 9.96
C ASP A 112 26.68 5.78 10.73
N VAL A 113 27.93 5.92 11.18
CA VAL A 113 28.67 4.94 11.99
C VAL A 113 29.00 5.47 13.39
N SER A 114 28.36 6.58 13.80
CA SER A 114 28.50 7.14 15.14
C SER A 114 28.11 6.13 16.23
N GLY A 115 28.57 6.37 17.46
CA GLY A 115 28.24 5.51 18.61
C GLY A 115 26.73 5.34 18.87
N SER A 116 25.90 6.28 18.42
CA SER A 116 24.44 6.22 18.55
C SER A 116 23.80 5.09 17.72
N MET A 117 24.53 4.59 16.73
CA MET A 117 24.12 3.51 15.84
C MET A 117 24.46 2.13 16.41
N PHE A 118 25.19 2.07 17.53
CA PHE A 118 25.56 0.82 18.18
C PHE A 118 24.33 -0.01 18.58
N GLY A 119 24.44 -1.33 18.42
CA GLY A 119 23.38 -2.28 18.78
C GLY A 119 22.33 -2.46 17.69
N THR A 120 21.05 -2.30 18.04
CA THR A 120 19.93 -2.73 17.18
C THR A 120 19.84 -1.93 15.89
N LYS A 121 20.17 -0.63 15.90
CA LYS A 121 20.08 0.23 14.72
C LYS A 121 21.01 -0.25 13.60
N MET A 122 22.29 -0.47 13.91
CA MET A 122 23.23 -0.99 12.91
C MET A 122 22.85 -2.40 12.43
N LYS A 123 22.40 -3.28 13.34
CA LYS A 123 21.92 -4.62 12.95
C LYS A 123 20.72 -4.57 11.99
N GLN A 124 19.81 -3.63 12.16
CA GLN A 124 18.67 -3.42 11.26
C GLN A 124 19.12 -2.87 9.90
N VAL A 125 20.03 -1.89 9.88
CA VAL A 125 20.60 -1.35 8.64
C VAL A 125 21.29 -2.45 7.84
N MET A 126 22.14 -3.26 8.50
CA MET A 126 22.82 -4.39 7.85
C MET A 126 21.84 -5.44 7.32
N ARG A 127 20.75 -5.74 8.06
CA ARG A 127 19.73 -6.69 7.59
C ARG A 127 19.00 -6.18 6.35
N ASN A 128 18.62 -4.91 6.34
CA ASN A 128 17.79 -4.33 5.28
C ASN A 128 18.60 -4.04 4.02
N LEU A 129 19.85 -3.59 4.16
CA LEU A 129 20.69 -3.22 3.03
C LEU A 129 21.67 -4.32 2.61
N GLY A 130 21.90 -5.35 3.44
CA GLY A 130 22.86 -6.43 3.20
C GLY A 130 22.77 -7.12 1.83
N PRO A 131 21.57 -7.38 1.26
CA PRO A 131 21.45 -7.94 -0.09
C PRO A 131 21.92 -7.00 -1.22
N SER A 132 22.01 -5.71 -0.95
CA SER A 132 22.35 -4.62 -1.89
C SER A 132 23.70 -3.95 -1.57
N LEU A 133 24.42 -4.43 -0.56
CA LEU A 133 25.73 -3.94 -0.13
C LEU A 133 26.80 -5.04 -0.30
N PRO A 134 27.23 -5.41 -1.53
CA PRO A 134 28.59 -5.87 -1.68
C PRO A 134 29.51 -4.63 -1.62
N LEU A 135 30.58 -4.70 -0.82
CA LEU A 135 31.72 -3.76 -0.78
C LEU A 135 31.62 -2.51 0.12
N LEU A 136 31.48 -2.68 1.44
CA LEU A 136 31.91 -1.62 2.37
C LEU A 136 32.54 -2.11 3.69
N PHE A 137 32.79 -3.41 3.83
CA PHE A 137 33.43 -3.97 5.04
C PHE A 137 34.53 -5.00 4.74
N GLU A 138 35.27 -4.83 3.65
CA GLU A 138 36.64 -5.36 3.55
C GLU A 138 37.59 -4.20 3.25
N SER A 139 38.19 -3.66 4.31
CA SER A 139 39.43 -2.88 4.33
C SER A 139 40.02 -2.96 5.72
#